data_AF-A0A221KB20-F1
#
_entry.id   AF-A0A221KB20-F1
#
_cell.length_a   1.000
_cell.length_b   1.000
_cell.length_c   1.000
_cell.angle_alpha   90.00
_cell.angle_beta   90.00
_cell.angle_gamma   90.00
#
_symmetry.space_group_name_H-M   'P 1'
#
loop_
_entity.id
_entity.type
_entity.pdbx_description
1 polymer ?
#
loop_
_entity_poly.entity_id
_entity_poly.type
_entity_poly.pdbx_seq_one_letter_code
_entity_poly.pdbx_strand_id
1 'polypeptide(L)'
;MKMESSKFVHGVRRRQSGLSAISMAFLGIFLAMVFMLGLKVFTPVTEYLTLRNTIQSIKNEGPVNALEVRQAFENRQKIEYSIQSIAAKDLQVEVNGTVTAISFAYDKEIPLFGAVYLLIKFQAKTR
;
A
#
# COMPACT_ATOMS: atom_id res chain seq x y z
N MET A 1 52.78 -10.24 -60.07
CA MET A 1 51.35 -10.66 -60.12
C MET A 1 50.91 -11.05 -58.70
N LYS A 2 49.62 -10.86 -58.40
CA LYS A 2 49.06 -10.33 -57.15
C LYS A 2 48.72 -11.41 -56.11
N MET A 3 49.09 -11.13 -54.86
CA MET A 3 48.53 -11.53 -53.55
C MET A 3 47.52 -12.70 -53.48
N GLU A 4 47.88 -13.73 -52.71
CA GLU A 4 46.92 -14.47 -51.88
C GLU A 4 47.10 -14.03 -50.43
N SER A 5 46.17 -13.22 -49.91
CA SER A 5 46.09 -12.86 -48.51
C SER A 5 45.16 -13.84 -47.81
N SER A 6 45.72 -14.64 -46.90
CA SER A 6 45.00 -15.52 -45.98
C SER A 6 43.93 -14.73 -45.23
N LYS A 7 42.66 -15.13 -45.35
CA LYS A 7 41.59 -14.64 -44.47
C LYS A 7 41.30 -15.69 -43.41
N PHE A 8 42.01 -15.62 -42.29
CA PHE A 8 41.61 -16.29 -41.06
C PHE A 8 40.39 -15.55 -40.48
N VAL A 9 39.20 -16.08 -40.75
CA VAL A 9 37.97 -15.60 -40.10
C VAL A 9 37.99 -16.06 -38.64
N HIS A 10 38.44 -15.18 -37.74
CA HIS A 10 38.27 -15.38 -36.31
C HIS A 10 36.80 -15.13 -35.97
N GLY A 11 36.01 -16.20 -35.93
CA GLY A 11 34.65 -16.15 -35.40
C GLY A 11 34.70 -15.71 -33.93
N VAL A 12 34.30 -14.47 -33.66
CA VAL A 12 34.12 -13.96 -32.30
C VAL A 12 32.96 -14.74 -31.69
N ARG A 13 33.25 -15.78 -30.90
CA ARG A 13 32.23 -16.45 -30.08
C ARG A 13 31.67 -15.39 -29.12
N ARG A 14 30.47 -14.88 -29.41
CA ARG A 14 29.69 -14.15 -28.42
C ARG A 14 29.50 -15.07 -27.22
N ARG A 15 30.17 -14.78 -26.11
CA ARG A 15 29.88 -15.40 -24.81
C ARG A 15 28.43 -15.06 -24.51
N GLN A 16 27.53 -16.00 -24.75
CA GLN A 16 26.14 -15.90 -24.32
C GLN A 16 26.17 -16.03 -22.80
N SER A 17 26.36 -14.90 -22.11
CA SER A 17 26.10 -14.77 -20.69
C SER A 17 24.59 -14.74 -20.50
N GLY A 18 23.95 -15.90 -20.73
CA GLY A 18 22.56 -16.08 -20.32
C GLY A 18 22.45 -15.85 -18.82
N LEU A 19 21.30 -15.34 -18.37
CA LEU A 19 20.93 -15.41 -16.97
C LEU A 19 21.12 -16.87 -16.54
N SER A 20 22.05 -17.12 -15.62
CA SER A 20 22.26 -18.44 -15.05
C SER A 20 20.92 -18.98 -14.55
N ALA A 21 20.67 -20.28 -14.68
CA ALA A 21 19.46 -20.92 -14.15
C ALA A 21 19.20 -20.53 -12.68
N ILE A 22 20.27 -20.31 -11.92
CA ILE A 22 20.25 -19.82 -10.53
C ILE A 22 19.67 -18.40 -10.44
N SER A 23 20.09 -17.48 -11.31
CA SER A 23 19.57 -16.11 -11.32
C SER A 23 18.09 -16.05 -11.74
N MET A 24 17.67 -16.93 -12.66
CA MET A 24 16.26 -17.02 -13.07
C MET A 24 15.39 -17.56 -11.93
N ALA A 25 15.85 -18.61 -11.23
CA ALA A 25 15.17 -19.15 -10.06
C ALA A 25 15.09 -18.12 -8.92
N PHE A 26 16.20 -17.43 -8.64
CA PHE A 26 16.24 -16.36 -7.63
C PHE A 26 15.24 -15.25 -7.95
N LEU A 27 15.22 -14.76 -9.20
CA LEU A 27 14.28 -13.73 -9.63
C LEU A 27 12.82 -14.21 -9.50
N GLY A 28 12.54 -15.47 -9.84
CA GLY A 28 11.21 -16.05 -9.70
C GLY A 28 10.73 -16.07 -8.24
N ILE A 29 11.58 -16.52 -7.31
CA ILE A 29 11.27 -16.54 -5.87
C ILE A 29 11.08 -15.11 -5.35
N PHE A 30 11.96 -14.19 -5.74
CA PHE A 30 11.87 -12.78 -5.34
C PHE A 30 10.56 -12.15 -5.81
N LEU A 31 10.18 -12.34 -7.07
CA LEU A 31 8.91 -11.85 -7.61
C LEU A 31 7.71 -12.46 -6.89
N ALA A 32 7.73 -13.75 -6.58
CA ALA A 32 6.66 -14.40 -5.83
C ALA A 32 6.50 -13.79 -4.42
N MET A 33 7.61 -13.51 -3.72
CA MET A 33 7.57 -12.82 -2.42
C MET A 33 6.97 -11.42 -2.53
N VAL A 34 7.43 -10.61 -3.50
CA VAL A 34 6.90 -9.26 -3.71
C VAL A 34 5.42 -9.30 -4.06
N PHE A 35 5.01 -10.22 -4.93
CA PHE A 35 3.62 -10.39 -5.33
C PHE A 35 2.72 -10.77 -4.14
N MET A 36 3.14 -11.73 -3.32
CA MET A 36 2.41 -12.12 -2.12
C MET A 36 2.25 -10.96 -1.13
N LEU A 37 3.32 -10.18 -0.91
CA LEU A 37 3.24 -8.97 -0.08
C LEU A 37 2.27 -7.95 -0.67
N GLY A 38 2.33 -7.70 -1.98
CA GLY A 38 1.40 -6.80 -2.67
C GLY A 38 -0.06 -7.17 -2.43
N LEU A 39 -0.42 -8.44 -2.58
CA LEU A 39 -1.78 -8.93 -2.33
C LEU A 39 -2.23 -8.72 -0.88
N LYS A 40 -1.35 -8.98 0.10
CA LYS A 40 -1.68 -8.81 1.52
C LYS A 40 -1.80 -7.34 1.93
N VAL A 41 -1.00 -6.46 1.33
CA VAL A 41 -1.02 -5.01 1.61
C VAL A 41 -2.17 -4.30 0.89
N PHE A 42 -2.66 -4.86 -0.21
CA PHE A 42 -3.73 -4.27 -1.01
C PHE A 42 -4.99 -3.99 -0.18
N THR A 43 -5.52 -5.00 0.53
CA THR A 43 -6.73 -4.86 1.36
C THR A 43 -6.62 -3.73 2.41
N PRO A 44 -5.62 -3.69 3.31
CA PRO A 44 -5.53 -2.64 4.31
C PRO A 44 -5.29 -1.25 3.69
N VAL A 45 -4.60 -1.15 2.56
CA VAL A 45 -4.47 0.12 1.84
C VAL A 45 -5.82 0.60 1.31
N THR A 46 -6.65 -0.30 0.75
CA THR A 46 -8.00 0.09 0.30
C THR A 46 -8.89 0.56 1.46
N GLU A 47 -8.83 -0.12 2.61
CA GLU A 47 -9.52 0.32 3.82
C GLU A 47 -9.06 1.73 4.27
N TYR A 48 -7.74 1.97 4.30
CA TYR A 48 -7.18 3.28 4.61
C TYR A 48 -7.67 4.39 3.67
N LEU A 49 -7.72 4.12 2.36
CA LEU A 49 -8.20 5.09 1.37
C LEU A 49 -9.69 5.39 1.58
N THR A 50 -10.51 4.38 1.84
CA THR A 50 -11.93 4.53 2.16
C THR A 50 -12.14 5.34 3.43
N LEU A 51 -11.38 5.05 4.49
CA LEU A 51 -11.40 5.80 5.75
C LEU A 51 -11.05 7.27 5.55
N ARG A 52 -9.94 7.54 4.85
CA ARG A 52 -9.48 8.90 4.53
C ARG A 52 -10.55 9.68 3.76
N ASN A 53 -11.16 9.07 2.76
CA ASN A 53 -12.21 9.71 1.98
C ASN A 53 -13.48 9.93 2.80
N THR A 54 -13.83 8.98 3.67
CA THR A 54 -14.97 9.09 4.57
C THR A 54 -14.84 10.26 5.54
N ILE A 55 -13.71 10.40 6.25
CA ILE A 55 -13.51 11.51 7.18
C ILE A 55 -13.48 12.87 6.45
N GLN A 56 -12.92 12.92 5.23
CA GLN A 56 -12.90 14.15 4.43
C GLN A 56 -14.31 14.53 4.00
N SER A 57 -15.12 13.55 3.61
CA SER A 57 -16.51 13.78 3.24
C SER A 57 -17.35 14.23 4.44
N ILE A 58 -17.17 13.63 5.62
CA ILE A 58 -17.82 14.09 6.86
C ILE A 58 -17.41 15.52 7.19
N LYS A 59 -16.12 15.88 7.09
CA LYS A 59 -15.70 17.28 7.28
C LYS A 59 -16.42 18.23 6.31
N ASN A 60 -16.55 17.83 5.05
CA ASN A 60 -17.19 18.66 4.02
C ASN A 60 -18.71 18.84 4.26
N GLU A 61 -19.35 17.97 5.04
CA GLU A 61 -20.75 18.16 5.48
C GLU A 61 -20.90 19.30 6.50
N GLY A 62 -19.79 19.79 7.08
CA GLY A 62 -19.77 20.92 7.99
C GLY A 62 -20.27 20.63 9.42
N PRO A 63 -19.84 19.54 10.08
CA PRO A 63 -20.25 19.26 11.46
C PRO A 63 -19.74 20.36 12.41
N VAL A 64 -20.52 20.68 13.43
CA VAL A 64 -20.18 21.76 14.37
C VAL A 64 -19.46 21.26 15.62
N ASN A 65 -19.55 19.96 15.92
CA ASN A 65 -18.93 19.36 17.11
C ASN A 65 -18.46 17.91 16.87
N ALA A 66 -17.73 17.36 17.84
CA ALA A 66 -17.19 15.99 17.76
C ALA A 66 -18.27 14.90 17.83
N LEU A 67 -19.42 15.16 18.45
CA LEU A 67 -20.51 14.17 18.54
C LEU A 67 -21.13 13.92 17.17
N GLU A 68 -21.40 14.98 16.41
CA GLU A 68 -21.90 14.89 15.03
C GLU A 68 -20.93 14.15 14.11
N VAL A 69 -19.62 14.43 14.22
CA VAL A 69 -18.59 13.70 13.47
C VAL A 69 -18.66 12.19 13.78
N ARG A 70 -18.76 11.84 15.06
CA ARG A 70 -18.83 10.44 15.49
C ARG A 70 -20.10 9.75 14.99
N GLN A 71 -21.25 10.39 15.11
CA GLN A 71 -22.52 9.86 14.61
C GLN A 71 -22.49 9.68 13.08
N ALA A 72 -21.98 10.67 12.34
CA ALA A 72 -21.82 10.58 10.89
C ALA A 72 -20.90 9.41 10.51
N PHE A 73 -19.79 9.23 11.23
CA PHE A 73 -18.88 8.12 11.01
C PHE A 73 -19.50 6.76 11.33
N GLU A 74 -20.20 6.61 12.46
CA GLU A 74 -20.90 5.37 12.82
C GLU A 74 -21.95 4.98 11.77
N ASN A 75 -22.67 5.96 11.23
CA ASN A 75 -23.64 5.72 10.16
C ASN A 75 -22.96 5.24 8.88
N ARG A 76 -21.80 5.80 8.52
CA ARG A 76 -21.00 5.35 7.36
C ARG A 76 -20.47 3.94 7.58
N GLN A 77 -19.93 3.66 8.76
CA GLN A 77 -19.34 2.37 9.12
C GLN A 77 -20.35 1.22 9.07
N LYS A 78 -21.64 1.47 9.39
CA LYS A 78 -22.71 0.46 9.27
C LYS A 78 -22.99 0.04 7.82
N ILE A 79 -22.72 0.92 6.86
CA ILE A 79 -22.97 0.68 5.43
C ILE A 79 -21.71 0.11 4.78
N GLU A 80 -20.54 0.61 5.17
CA GLU A 80 -19.24 0.26 4.60
C GLU A 80 -18.54 -0.81 5.45
N TYR A 81 -18.81 -2.09 5.12
CA TYR A 81 -18.24 -3.25 5.81
C TYR A 81 -16.71 -3.34 5.78
N SER A 82 -16.05 -2.57 4.90
CA SER A 82 -14.59 -2.55 4.80
C SER A 82 -13.91 -1.79 5.95
N ILE A 83 -14.64 -0.97 6.70
CA ILE A 83 -14.11 -0.19 7.83
C ILE A 83 -14.22 -0.98 9.13
N GLN A 84 -13.14 -1.64 9.54
CA GLN A 84 -13.11 -2.47 10.75
C GLN A 84 -11.95 -2.13 11.69
N SER A 85 -10.93 -1.43 11.19
CA SER A 85 -9.70 -1.18 11.94
C SER A 85 -9.81 -0.07 12.98
N ILE A 86 -10.83 0.80 12.89
CA ILE A 86 -11.09 1.88 13.85
C ILE A 86 -12.59 2.06 14.08
N ALA A 87 -12.95 2.60 15.25
CA ALA A 87 -14.30 3.02 15.61
C ALA A 87 -14.39 4.55 15.70
N ALA A 88 -15.61 5.08 15.78
CA ALA A 88 -15.85 6.53 15.88
C ALA A 88 -15.13 7.19 17.06
N LYS A 89 -14.93 6.46 18.16
CA LYS A 89 -14.19 6.93 19.34
C LYS A 89 -12.70 7.17 19.07
N ASP A 90 -12.13 6.49 18.07
CA ASP A 90 -10.71 6.59 17.73
C ASP A 90 -10.42 7.80 16.83
N LEU A 91 -11.47 8.51 16.39
CA LEU A 91 -11.35 9.79 15.69
C LEU A 91 -10.95 10.90 16.65
N GLN A 92 -9.91 11.63 16.27
CA GLN A 92 -9.52 12.88 16.91
C GLN A 92 -10.13 14.04 16.13
N VAL A 93 -10.89 14.88 16.83
CA VAL A 93 -11.62 16.01 16.24
C VAL A 93 -11.10 17.30 16.85
N GLU A 94 -10.58 18.19 16.00
CA GLU A 94 -10.16 19.54 16.36
C GLU A 94 -11.32 20.50 16.08
N VAL A 95 -11.72 21.27 17.10
CA VAL A 95 -12.84 22.21 17.04
C VAL A 95 -12.36 23.61 17.38
N ASN A 96 -12.64 24.58 16.51
CA ASN A 96 -12.40 25.99 16.75
C ASN A 96 -13.63 26.78 16.26
N GLY A 97 -14.66 26.85 17.10
CA GLY A 97 -16.01 27.27 16.71
C GLY A 97 -16.78 26.19 15.94
N THR A 98 -16.18 25.65 14.88
CA THR A 98 -16.67 24.48 14.12
C THR A 98 -15.57 23.42 13.99
N VAL A 99 -15.89 22.25 13.44
CA VAL A 99 -14.91 21.19 13.20
C VAL A 99 -13.88 21.66 12.17
N THR A 100 -12.64 21.86 12.62
CA THR A 100 -11.53 22.34 11.77
C THR A 100 -10.75 21.18 11.18
N ALA A 101 -10.60 20.07 11.92
CA ALA A 101 -9.96 18.87 11.40
C ALA A 101 -10.49 17.60 12.06
N ILE A 102 -10.44 16.51 11.29
CA ILE A 102 -10.75 15.16 11.73
C ILE A 102 -9.53 14.31 11.37
N SER A 103 -9.08 13.49 12.30
CA SER A 103 -7.91 12.63 12.09
C SER A 103 -8.05 11.29 12.77
N PHE A 104 -7.28 10.32 12.30
CA PHE A 104 -7.14 9.00 12.91
C PHE A 104 -5.72 8.49 12.71
N ALA A 105 -5.32 7.55 13.58
CA ALA A 105 -4.10 6.77 13.41
C ALA A 105 -4.32 5.36 13.98
N TYR A 106 -3.82 4.33 13.29
CA TYR A 106 -3.85 2.96 13.75
C TYR A 106 -2.72 2.12 13.16
N ASP A 107 -2.40 1.03 13.84
CA ASP A 107 -1.38 0.06 13.45
C ASP A 107 -2.07 -1.20 12.89
N LYS A 108 -1.60 -1.68 11.72
CA LYS A 108 -2.10 -2.90 11.09
C LYS A 108 -0.98 -3.93 11.03
N GLU A 109 -1.18 -5.03 11.75
CA GLU A 109 -0.31 -6.20 11.71
C GLU A 109 -0.83 -7.20 10.69
N ILE A 110 0.02 -7.53 9.71
CA ILE A 110 -0.29 -8.44 8.63
C ILE A 110 0.59 -9.68 8.80
N PRO A 111 0.04 -10.84 9.19
CA PRO A 111 0.82 -12.06 9.30
C PRO A 111 1.34 -12.44 7.93
N LEU A 112 2.66 -12.66 7.80
CA LEU A 112 3.28 -13.11 6.55
C LEU A 112 3.37 -14.62 6.53
N PHE A 113 4.14 -15.20 7.46
CA PHE A 113 4.33 -16.65 7.66
C PHE A 113 4.89 -16.93 9.06
N GLY A 114 4.36 -17.92 9.77
CA GLY A 114 4.79 -18.25 11.13
C GLY A 114 4.80 -17.02 12.05
N ALA A 115 5.94 -16.77 12.71
CA ALA A 115 6.14 -15.61 13.58
C ALA A 115 6.60 -14.33 12.84
N VAL A 116 6.49 -14.28 11.51
CA VAL A 116 6.90 -13.13 10.69
C VAL A 116 5.69 -12.29 10.31
N TYR A 117 5.74 -11.00 10.64
CA TYR A 117 4.66 -10.04 10.44
C TYR A 117 5.16 -8.79 9.70
N LEU A 118 4.27 -8.18 8.93
CA LEU A 118 4.44 -6.84 8.38
C LEU A 118 3.58 -5.88 9.19
N LEU A 119 4.20 -4.85 9.76
CA LEU A 119 3.52 -3.78 10.46
C LEU A 119 3.39 -2.56 9.53
N ILE A 120 2.17 -2.05 9.37
CA ILE A 120 1.90 -0.80 8.65
C ILE A 120 1.22 0.17 9.60
N LYS A 121 1.76 1.39 9.70
CA LYS A 121 1.16 2.47 10.48
C LYS A 121 0.38 3.39 9.55
N PHE A 122 -0.93 3.44 9.72
CA PHE A 122 -1.82 4.29 8.92
C PHE A 122 -2.22 5.53 9.72
N GLN A 123 -2.16 6.68 9.07
CA GLN A 123 -2.59 7.95 9.66
C GLN A 123 -3.14 8.88 8.59
N ALA A 124 -4.22 9.60 8.90
CA ALA A 124 -4.77 10.63 8.04
C ALA A 124 -5.34 11.79 8.85
N LYS A 125 -5.28 12.99 8.27
CA LYS A 125 -5.91 14.21 8.78
C LYS A 125 -6.58 14.93 7.62
N THR A 126 -7.80 15.41 7.84
CA THR A 126 -8.52 16.18 6.84
C THR A 126 -7.88 17.56 6.65
N ARG A 127 -7.91 18.05 5.41
CA ARG A 127 -7.52 19.42 5.05
C ARG A 127 -8.70 20.35 5.21
#